data_AF-A0A6C2UPI2-F1
#
_entry.id   AF-A0A6C2UPI2-F1
#
_cell.length_a   1.000
_cell.length_b   1.000
_cell.length_c   1.000
_cell.angle_alpha   90.00
_cell.angle_beta   90.00
_cell.angle_gamma   90.00
#
_symmetry.space_group_name_H-M   'P 1'
#
loop_
_entity.id
_entity.type
_entity.pdbx_description
1 polymer ?
#
loop_
_entity_poly.entity_id
_entity_poly.type
_entity_poly.pdbx_seq_one_letter_code
_entity_poly.pdbx_strand_id
1 'polypeptide(L)'
;MNDEFQRPRSMNDLLEQHQERVQDVLNILLESPYFYPEDNNDAFRFLHRYHHEFSRFFADHFGWELFIDSKCARVYKPRWHNDSITPANRELFTFSRRDECIAFMLLLEFFEHKLEVESITVDDTDNLRFKFGELLEYSVQRFHELYPQNTVDYAEENVRAKIIRPIMPQLEKHRFLKKIKPPKDELIDEEDTIYEALPALYHYNVTRLSRPVDEPEIAAEAAALMTDEEEDA
;
A
#
# COMPACT_ATOMS: atom_id res chain seq x y z
N MET A 1 19.91 -32.88 23.16
CA MET A 1 18.53 -33.11 22.68
C MET A 1 18.34 -32.16 21.53
N ASN A 2 18.40 -32.67 20.32
CA ASN A 2 18.15 -31.89 19.11
C ASN A 2 16.64 -31.73 19.01
N ASP A 3 16.14 -30.57 19.41
CA ASP A 3 14.80 -30.15 19.03
C ASP A 3 14.90 -29.73 17.56
N GLU A 4 14.63 -30.67 16.65
CA GLU A 4 14.43 -30.33 15.25
C GLU A 4 13.27 -29.33 15.20
N PHE A 5 13.56 -28.06 14.92
CA PHE A 5 12.55 -27.07 14.56
C PHE A 5 11.83 -27.55 13.29
N GLN A 6 10.84 -28.43 13.46
CA GLN A 6 9.97 -28.84 12.37
C GLN A 6 9.15 -27.63 11.96
N ARG A 7 9.37 -27.15 10.73
CA ARG A 7 8.50 -26.13 10.16
C ARG A 7 7.06 -26.66 10.19
N PRO A 8 6.10 -25.88 10.70
CA PRO A 8 4.68 -26.24 10.66
C PRO A 8 4.28 -26.51 9.22
N ARG A 9 3.43 -27.51 9.01
CA ARG A 9 3.03 -27.96 7.66
C ARG A 9 1.65 -27.41 7.27
N SER A 10 0.95 -26.81 8.23
CA SER A 10 -0.41 -26.30 8.07
C SER A 10 -0.71 -25.15 9.03
N MET A 11 -1.79 -24.42 8.74
CA MET A 11 -2.32 -23.39 9.65
C MET A 11 -2.71 -23.94 11.03
N ASN A 12 -3.15 -25.20 11.10
CA ASN A 12 -3.52 -25.81 12.38
C ASN A 12 -2.29 -25.98 13.29
N ASP A 13 -1.14 -26.38 12.73
CA ASP A 13 0.10 -26.49 13.49
C ASP A 13 0.53 -25.12 14.04
N LEU A 14 0.36 -24.06 13.25
CA LEU A 14 0.62 -22.69 13.68
C LEU A 14 -0.33 -22.23 14.79
N LEU A 15 -1.61 -22.58 14.71
CA LEU A 15 -2.59 -22.26 15.75
C LEU A 15 -2.28 -22.99 17.07
N GLU A 16 -1.81 -24.24 17.01
CA GLU A 16 -1.42 -25.01 18.20
C GLU A 16 -0.17 -24.42 18.88
N GLN A 17 0.81 -23.96 18.10
CA GLN A 17 2.10 -23.48 18.61
C GLN A 17 2.13 -21.98 18.90
N HIS A 18 1.37 -21.19 18.14
CA HIS A 18 1.49 -19.72 18.06
C HIS A 18 0.13 -19.02 17.94
N GLN A 19 -0.89 -19.54 18.65
CA GLN A 19 -2.28 -19.07 18.58
C GLN A 19 -2.43 -17.53 18.55
N GLU A 20 -1.83 -16.84 19.53
CA GLU A 20 -1.94 -15.38 19.66
C GLU A 20 -1.36 -14.65 18.45
N ARG A 21 -0.17 -15.07 17.97
CA ARG A 21 0.49 -14.44 16.81
C ARG A 21 -0.28 -14.66 15.52
N VAL A 22 -0.88 -15.84 15.35
CA VAL A 22 -1.76 -16.12 14.19
C VAL A 22 -2.99 -15.21 14.25
N GLN A 23 -3.62 -15.10 15.42
CA GLN A 23 -4.79 -14.25 15.61
C GLN A 23 -4.48 -12.77 15.33
N ASP A 24 -3.35 -12.26 15.81
CA ASP A 24 -2.91 -10.89 15.58
C ASP A 24 -2.76 -10.59 14.08
N VAL A 25 -2.06 -11.47 13.36
CA VAL A 25 -1.87 -11.33 11.90
C VAL A 25 -3.21 -11.35 11.16
N LEU A 26 -4.11 -12.28 11.50
CA LEU A 26 -5.42 -12.37 10.86
C LEU A 26 -6.27 -11.12 11.14
N ASN A 27 -6.27 -10.61 12.37
CA ASN A 27 -7.00 -9.39 12.70
C ASN A 27 -6.51 -8.20 11.89
N ILE A 28 -5.19 -7.97 11.85
CA ILE A 28 -4.61 -6.84 11.11
C ILE A 28 -4.96 -6.93 9.61
N LEU A 29 -4.82 -8.11 9.00
CA LEU A 29 -5.15 -8.33 7.58
C LEU A 29 -6.63 -8.13 7.25
N LEU A 30 -7.53 -8.24 8.24
CA LEU A 30 -8.98 -8.09 8.06
C LEU A 30 -9.47 -6.68 8.39
N GLU A 31 -8.78 -5.97 9.29
CA GLU A 31 -9.13 -4.61 9.73
C GLU A 31 -8.71 -3.53 8.73
N SER A 32 -7.71 -3.81 7.89
CA SER A 32 -7.14 -2.82 6.97
C SER A 32 -6.96 -3.35 5.54
N PRO A 33 -7.08 -2.50 4.50
CA PRO A 33 -6.76 -2.88 3.13
C PRO A 33 -5.29 -3.28 2.93
N TYR A 34 -4.40 -2.72 3.73
CA TYR A 34 -2.95 -2.96 3.68
C TYR A 34 -2.39 -3.08 5.09
N PHE A 35 -1.56 -4.10 5.30
CA PHE A 35 -0.75 -4.28 6.48
C PHE A 35 0.70 -3.86 6.18
N TYR A 36 1.22 -2.86 6.90
CA TYR A 36 2.60 -2.41 6.77
C TYR A 36 3.48 -2.87 7.95
N PRO A 37 4.80 -3.06 7.75
CA PRO A 37 5.73 -3.39 8.81
C PRO A 37 5.70 -2.44 10.01
N GLU A 38 5.40 -1.15 9.79
CA GLU A 38 5.35 -0.13 10.84
C GLU A 38 4.11 -0.26 11.74
N ASP A 39 3.07 -0.98 11.30
CA ASP A 39 1.87 -1.22 12.12
C ASP A 39 2.19 -2.22 13.25
N ASN A 40 2.90 -3.30 12.92
CA ASN A 40 3.39 -4.31 13.85
C ASN A 40 4.49 -5.17 13.19
N ASN A 41 5.75 -4.85 13.49
CA ASN A 41 6.90 -5.49 12.84
C ASN A 41 7.00 -6.99 13.14
N ASP A 42 6.70 -7.40 14.37
CA ASP A 42 6.78 -8.80 14.80
C ASP A 42 5.71 -9.66 14.12
N ALA A 43 4.51 -9.13 13.98
CA ALA A 43 3.42 -9.77 13.24
C ALA A 43 3.72 -9.82 11.73
N PHE A 44 4.29 -8.76 11.16
CA PHE A 44 4.64 -8.73 9.74
C PHE A 44 5.75 -9.74 9.40
N ARG A 45 6.79 -9.81 10.23
CA ARG A 45 7.86 -10.83 10.09
C ARG A 45 7.32 -12.25 10.27
N PHE A 46 6.37 -12.45 11.18
CA PHE A 46 5.70 -13.75 11.35
C PHE A 46 4.91 -14.15 10.11
N LEU A 47 4.11 -13.22 9.56
CA LEU A 47 3.38 -13.40 8.31
C LEU A 47 4.32 -13.77 7.17
N HIS A 48 5.43 -13.04 7.01
CA HIS A 48 6.41 -13.31 5.96
C HIS A 48 7.07 -14.69 6.12
N ARG A 49 7.42 -15.07 7.35
CA ARG A 49 8.03 -16.38 7.66
C ARG A 49 7.11 -17.54 7.30
N TYR A 50 5.81 -17.41 7.55
CA TYR A 50 4.80 -18.45 7.34
C TYR A 50 3.82 -18.11 6.21
N HIS A 51 4.31 -17.40 5.19
CA HIS A 51 3.45 -16.87 4.12
C HIS A 51 2.67 -17.99 3.42
N HIS A 52 3.29 -19.16 3.25
CA HIS A 52 2.68 -20.27 2.54
C HIS A 52 1.45 -20.80 3.28
N GLU A 53 1.54 -20.92 4.60
CA GLU A 53 0.47 -21.38 5.46
C GLU A 53 -0.69 -20.38 5.49
N PHE A 54 -0.41 -19.08 5.60
CA PHE A 54 -1.42 -18.02 5.52
C PHE A 54 -2.08 -17.95 4.14
N SER A 55 -1.31 -17.98 3.06
CA SER A 55 -1.84 -17.94 1.69
C SER A 55 -2.74 -19.13 1.40
N ARG A 56 -2.33 -20.34 1.80
CA ARG A 56 -3.16 -21.54 1.68
C ARG A 56 -4.41 -21.46 2.53
N PHE A 57 -4.31 -20.96 3.76
CA PHE A 57 -5.48 -20.78 4.62
C PHE A 57 -6.54 -19.90 3.94
N PHE A 58 -6.14 -18.73 3.39
CA PHE A 58 -7.07 -17.84 2.68
C PHE A 58 -7.63 -18.47 1.40
N ALA A 59 -6.80 -19.15 0.61
CA ALA A 59 -7.23 -19.80 -0.62
C ALA A 59 -8.22 -20.96 -0.35
N ASP A 60 -7.85 -21.87 0.54
CA ASP A 60 -8.59 -23.11 0.78
C ASP A 60 -9.94 -22.87 1.50
N HIS A 61 -10.01 -21.85 2.37
CA HIS A 61 -11.22 -21.60 3.19
C HIS A 61 -12.12 -20.50 2.64
N PHE A 62 -11.57 -19.49 1.97
CA PHE A 62 -12.32 -18.31 1.52
C PHE A 62 -12.27 -18.10 0.01
N GLY A 63 -11.37 -18.78 -0.71
CA GLY A 63 -11.07 -18.46 -2.11
C GLY A 63 -10.49 -17.06 -2.27
N TRP A 64 -9.75 -16.58 -1.25
CA TRP A 64 -9.10 -15.27 -1.26
C TRP A 64 -7.61 -15.41 -1.55
N GLU A 65 -7.01 -14.35 -2.05
CA GLU A 65 -5.59 -14.31 -2.40
C GLU A 65 -4.84 -13.41 -1.42
N LEU A 66 -3.71 -13.88 -0.91
CA LEU A 66 -2.84 -13.10 -0.04
C LEU A 66 -1.61 -12.68 -0.84
N PHE A 67 -1.43 -11.36 -0.99
CA PHE A 67 -0.24 -10.76 -1.59
C PHE A 67 0.64 -10.21 -0.49
N ILE A 68 1.93 -10.54 -0.53
CA ILE A 68 2.95 -10.04 0.40
C ILE A 68 4.16 -9.62 -0.43
N ASP A 69 4.68 -8.42 -0.19
CA ASP A 69 6.00 -7.99 -0.62
C ASP A 69 6.83 -7.50 0.57
N SER A 70 8.03 -6.97 0.32
CA SER A 70 8.94 -6.48 1.36
C SER A 70 8.38 -5.32 2.18
N LYS A 71 7.39 -4.58 1.66
CA LYS A 71 6.88 -3.34 2.26
C LYS A 71 5.42 -3.42 2.68
N CYS A 72 4.62 -4.37 2.18
CA CYS A 72 3.24 -4.52 2.59
C CYS A 72 2.63 -5.89 2.30
N ALA A 73 1.52 -6.18 2.97
CA ALA A 73 0.67 -7.33 2.71
C ALA A 73 -0.79 -6.91 2.54
N ARG A 74 -1.54 -7.64 1.71
CA ARG A 74 -2.98 -7.43 1.50
C ARG A 74 -3.72 -8.71 1.15
N VAL A 75 -4.96 -8.81 1.62
CA VAL A 75 -5.89 -9.88 1.25
C VAL A 75 -6.83 -9.38 0.16
N TYR A 76 -6.78 -10.00 -1.00
CA TYR A 76 -7.68 -9.73 -2.12
C TYR A 76 -8.87 -10.69 -2.10
N LYS A 77 -10.07 -10.10 -2.23
CA LYS A 77 -11.35 -10.80 -2.21
C LYS A 77 -11.94 -10.79 -3.62
N PRO A 78 -11.68 -11.83 -4.45
CA PRO A 78 -12.04 -11.80 -5.88
C PRO A 78 -13.56 -11.78 -6.09
N ARG A 79 -14.33 -12.36 -5.17
CA ARG A 79 -15.79 -12.45 -5.26
C ARG A 79 -16.46 -11.97 -3.97
N TRP A 80 -17.52 -11.19 -4.16
CA TRP A 80 -18.47 -10.85 -3.09
C TRP A 80 -19.65 -11.81 -3.17
N HIS A 81 -19.96 -12.49 -2.06
CA HIS A 81 -21.02 -13.49 -2.00
C HIS A 81 -22.36 -12.95 -1.49
N ASN A 82 -22.36 -11.81 -0.79
CA ASN A 82 -23.59 -11.18 -0.30
C ASN A 82 -24.15 -10.21 -1.34
N ASP A 83 -25.13 -10.68 -2.11
CA ASP A 83 -25.79 -9.90 -3.17
C ASP A 83 -26.59 -8.70 -2.65
N SER A 84 -26.88 -8.64 -1.34
CA SER A 84 -27.53 -7.48 -0.72
C SER A 84 -26.59 -6.28 -0.56
N ILE A 85 -25.27 -6.49 -0.67
CA ILE A 85 -24.26 -5.43 -0.60
C ILE A 85 -24.02 -4.91 -2.02
N THR A 86 -24.60 -3.74 -2.31
CA THR A 86 -24.38 -3.05 -3.58
C THR A 86 -22.91 -2.68 -3.76
N PRO A 87 -22.41 -2.54 -5.00
CA PRO A 87 -21.03 -2.09 -5.25
C PRO A 87 -20.67 -0.79 -4.53
N ALA A 88 -21.62 0.14 -4.39
CA ALA A 88 -21.44 1.41 -3.68
C ALA A 88 -21.28 1.25 -2.15
N ASN A 89 -21.79 0.15 -1.57
CA ASN A 89 -21.69 -0.14 -0.15
C ASN A 89 -20.54 -1.11 0.17
N ARG A 90 -19.78 -1.55 -0.83
CA ARG A 90 -18.54 -2.30 -0.59
C ARG A 90 -17.50 -1.32 -0.09
N GLU A 91 -16.81 -1.66 0.98
CA GLU A 91 -15.69 -0.87 1.50
C GLU A 91 -14.44 -1.09 0.63
N LEU A 92 -14.52 -0.60 -0.60
CA LEU A 92 -13.45 -0.59 -1.58
C LEU A 92 -13.05 0.85 -1.83
N PHE A 93 -11.77 1.06 -2.09
CA PHE A 93 -11.29 2.33 -2.60
C PHE A 93 -11.94 2.57 -3.97
N THR A 94 -12.66 3.69 -4.10
CA THR A 94 -13.31 4.07 -5.35
C THR A 94 -13.46 5.58 -5.43
N PHE A 95 -13.10 6.13 -6.59
CA PHE A 95 -13.50 7.48 -6.99
C PHE A 95 -14.59 7.36 -8.05
N SER A 96 -15.64 8.15 -7.90
CA SER A 96 -16.82 8.08 -8.78
C SER A 96 -16.92 9.28 -9.72
N ARG A 97 -16.28 10.40 -9.36
CA ARG A 97 -16.28 11.60 -10.19
C ARG A 97 -15.05 11.58 -11.09
N ARG A 98 -15.25 12.01 -12.34
CA ARG A 98 -14.18 12.06 -13.36
C ARG A 98 -12.91 12.73 -12.84
N ASP A 99 -13.05 13.92 -12.25
CA ASP A 99 -11.90 14.72 -11.84
C ASP A 99 -11.17 14.11 -10.63
N GLU A 100 -11.86 13.36 -9.77
CA GLU A 100 -11.24 12.59 -8.67
C GLU A 100 -10.42 11.43 -9.23
N CYS A 101 -10.95 10.72 -10.23
CA CYS A 101 -10.20 9.66 -10.92
C CYS A 101 -8.96 10.22 -11.62
N ILE A 102 -9.09 11.37 -12.31
CA ILE A 102 -7.95 12.03 -12.95
C ILE A 102 -6.92 12.45 -11.90
N ALA A 103 -7.35 13.07 -10.80
CA ALA A 103 -6.45 13.49 -9.74
C ALA A 103 -5.69 12.32 -9.10
N PHE A 104 -6.33 11.15 -8.96
CA PHE A 104 -5.63 9.95 -8.52
C PHE A 104 -4.59 9.49 -9.54
N MET A 105 -4.92 9.49 -10.84
CA MET A 105 -3.94 9.19 -11.89
C MET A 105 -2.78 10.19 -11.91
N LEU A 106 -3.04 11.47 -11.66
CA LEU A 106 -2.00 12.51 -11.55
C LEU A 106 -1.13 12.32 -10.31
N LEU A 107 -1.69 11.84 -9.20
CA LEU A 107 -0.90 11.45 -8.03
C LEU A 107 0.04 10.30 -8.36
N LEU A 108 -0.43 9.28 -9.11
CA LEU A 108 0.42 8.16 -9.54
C LEU A 108 1.54 8.64 -10.47
N GLU A 109 1.20 9.49 -11.45
CA GLU A 109 2.18 10.08 -12.37
C GLU A 109 3.22 10.94 -11.62
N PHE A 110 2.76 11.80 -10.69
CA PHE A 110 3.62 12.60 -9.82
C PHE A 110 4.55 11.74 -8.97
N PHE A 111 4.00 10.66 -8.40
CA PHE A 111 4.75 9.71 -7.59
C PHE A 111 5.85 9.03 -8.41
N GLU A 112 5.53 8.49 -9.59
CA GLU A 112 6.52 7.88 -10.49
C GLU A 112 7.61 8.87 -10.89
N HIS A 113 7.22 10.09 -11.30
CA HIS A 113 8.17 11.15 -11.65
C HIS A 113 9.10 11.51 -10.47
N LYS A 114 8.55 11.61 -9.25
CA LYS A 114 9.33 11.89 -8.04
C LYS A 114 10.30 10.76 -7.70
N LEU A 115 9.88 9.49 -7.80
CA LEU A 115 10.76 8.34 -7.61
C LEU A 115 11.93 8.39 -8.59
N GLU A 116 11.68 8.69 -9.86
CA GLU A 116 12.72 8.81 -10.89
C GLU A 116 13.69 9.96 -10.59
N VAL A 117 13.16 11.15 -10.29
CA VAL A 117 13.98 12.34 -10.02
C VAL A 117 14.82 12.20 -8.75
N GLU A 118 14.24 11.62 -7.70
CA GLU A 118 14.93 11.43 -6.41
C GLU A 118 15.74 10.12 -6.36
N SER A 119 15.70 9.31 -7.43
CA SER A 119 16.34 8.00 -7.53
C SER A 119 15.96 7.05 -6.38
N ILE A 120 14.70 7.15 -5.93
CA ILE A 120 14.12 6.28 -4.89
C ILE A 120 13.60 5.02 -5.55
N THR A 121 13.98 3.89 -4.97
CA THR A 121 13.68 2.54 -5.40
C THR A 121 12.72 1.86 -4.42
N VAL A 122 12.20 0.70 -4.82
CA VAL A 122 11.35 -0.12 -3.94
C VAL A 122 12.12 -0.68 -2.74
N ASP A 123 13.46 -0.71 -2.79
CA ASP A 123 14.31 -1.29 -1.74
C ASP A 123 14.75 -0.25 -0.71
N ASP A 124 14.55 1.03 -0.98
CA ASP A 124 14.87 2.09 -0.03
C ASP A 124 14.02 2.00 1.23
N THR A 125 14.65 2.21 2.38
CA THR A 125 13.99 2.08 3.68
C THR A 125 12.96 3.18 3.91
N ASP A 126 13.25 4.39 3.43
CA ASP A 126 12.35 5.53 3.57
C ASP A 126 11.38 5.63 2.39
N ASN A 127 10.12 5.91 2.72
CA ASN A 127 9.11 6.22 1.72
C ASN A 127 9.26 7.66 1.19
N LEU A 128 8.91 7.88 -0.07
CA LEU A 128 8.84 9.21 -0.67
C LEU A 128 7.94 10.13 0.18
N ARG A 129 8.45 11.32 0.50
CA ARG A 129 7.68 12.38 1.16
C ARG A 129 7.60 13.58 0.24
N PHE A 130 6.44 14.23 0.22
CA PHE A 130 6.21 15.41 -0.59
C PHE A 130 5.29 16.39 0.14
N LYS A 131 5.38 17.67 -0.23
CA LYS A 131 4.48 18.70 0.26
C LYS A 131 3.19 18.71 -0.56
N PHE A 132 2.08 19.07 0.08
CA PHE A 132 0.80 19.26 -0.62
C PHE A 132 0.91 20.24 -1.78
N GLY A 133 1.67 21.34 -1.59
CA GLY A 133 1.90 22.35 -2.62
C GLY A 133 2.57 21.78 -3.88
N GLU A 134 3.51 20.84 -3.74
CA GLU A 134 4.17 20.21 -4.89
C GLU A 134 3.19 19.37 -5.73
N LEU A 135 2.35 18.57 -5.06
CA LEU A 135 1.31 17.80 -5.75
C LEU A 135 0.28 18.72 -6.41
N LEU A 136 -0.10 19.81 -5.74
CA LEU A 136 -1.06 20.77 -6.28
C LEU A 136 -0.50 21.47 -7.53
N GLU A 137 0.73 21.98 -7.47
CA GLU A 137 1.40 22.63 -8.60
C GLU A 137 1.48 21.68 -9.79
N TYR A 138 1.94 20.44 -9.56
CA TYR A 138 1.98 19.39 -10.57
C TYR A 138 0.61 19.15 -11.18
N SER A 139 -0.41 18.98 -10.33
CA SER A 139 -1.78 18.69 -10.79
C SER A 139 -2.36 19.84 -11.63
N VAL A 140 -2.17 21.09 -11.21
CA VAL A 140 -2.67 22.27 -11.93
C VAL A 140 -2.02 22.37 -13.31
N GLN A 141 -0.70 22.20 -13.38
CA GLN A 141 0.02 22.18 -14.65
C GLN A 141 -0.56 21.09 -15.57
N ARG A 142 -0.71 19.87 -15.06
CA ARG A 142 -1.22 18.74 -15.86
C ARG A 142 -2.67 18.91 -16.28
N PHE A 143 -3.54 19.48 -15.44
CA PHE A 143 -4.92 19.80 -15.84
C PHE A 143 -4.96 20.83 -16.97
N HIS A 144 -4.09 21.85 -16.95
CA HIS A 144 -3.99 22.81 -18.05
C HIS A 144 -3.45 22.19 -19.34
N GLU A 145 -2.50 21.27 -19.25
CA GLU A 145 -1.98 20.54 -20.42
C GLU A 145 -3.04 19.59 -21.02
N LEU A 146 -3.80 18.88 -20.19
CA LEU A 146 -4.82 17.95 -20.62
C LEU A 146 -6.09 18.65 -21.12
N TYR A 147 -6.43 19.81 -20.56
CA TYR A 147 -7.65 20.56 -20.87
C TYR A 147 -7.37 22.05 -21.10
N PRO A 148 -6.66 22.41 -22.19
CA PRO A 148 -6.23 23.78 -22.45
C PRO A 148 -7.40 24.76 -22.68
N GLN A 149 -8.61 24.26 -22.95
CA GLN A 149 -9.81 25.08 -23.14
C GLN A 149 -10.56 25.38 -21.84
N ASN A 150 -10.16 24.77 -20.72
CA ASN A 150 -10.85 24.83 -19.43
C ASN A 150 -9.99 25.46 -18.33
N THR A 151 -9.06 26.36 -18.69
CA THR A 151 -8.14 26.99 -17.73
C THR A 151 -8.82 27.72 -16.57
N VAL A 152 -10.01 28.28 -16.79
CA VAL A 152 -10.79 28.92 -15.71
C VAL A 152 -11.34 27.88 -14.73
N ASP A 153 -11.84 26.75 -15.24
CA ASP A 153 -12.38 25.67 -14.42
C ASP A 153 -11.27 24.96 -13.63
N TYR A 154 -10.07 24.86 -14.23
CA TYR A 154 -8.87 24.27 -13.64
C TYR A 154 -7.87 25.30 -13.08
N ALA A 155 -8.34 26.51 -12.75
CA ALA A 155 -7.55 27.46 -11.99
C ALA A 155 -7.11 26.83 -10.65
N GLU A 156 -5.95 27.22 -10.15
CA GLU A 156 -5.32 26.60 -8.97
C GLU A 156 -6.25 26.43 -7.78
N GLU A 157 -7.00 27.49 -7.41
CA GLU A 157 -7.94 27.43 -6.28
C GLU A 157 -9.09 26.43 -6.51
N ASN A 158 -9.54 26.27 -7.75
CA ASN A 158 -10.56 25.26 -8.08
C ASN A 158 -9.99 23.85 -7.99
N VAL A 159 -8.80 23.60 -8.54
CA VAL A 159 -8.13 22.29 -8.44
C VAL A 159 -7.86 21.94 -6.98
N ARG A 160 -7.36 22.91 -6.20
CA ARG A 160 -7.13 22.76 -4.76
C ARG A 160 -8.40 22.39 -4.02
N ALA A 161 -9.43 23.23 -4.07
CA ALA A 161 -10.60 23.11 -3.21
C ALA A 161 -11.59 22.03 -3.65
N LYS A 162 -11.71 21.76 -4.96
CA LYS A 162 -12.75 20.88 -5.51
C LYS A 162 -12.25 19.52 -5.99
N ILE A 163 -10.93 19.37 -6.19
CA ILE A 163 -10.35 18.16 -6.79
C ILE A 163 -9.34 17.50 -5.85
N ILE A 164 -8.22 18.17 -5.54
CA ILE A 164 -7.12 17.56 -4.77
C ILE A 164 -7.48 17.43 -3.28
N ARG A 165 -7.89 18.52 -2.62
CA ARG A 165 -8.24 18.48 -1.19
C ARG A 165 -9.32 17.42 -0.86
N PRO A 166 -10.40 17.27 -1.65
CA PRO A 166 -11.41 16.25 -1.39
C PRO A 166 -10.94 14.78 -1.48
N ILE A 167 -9.91 14.48 -2.28
CA ILE A 167 -9.40 13.11 -2.40
C ILE A 167 -8.44 12.71 -1.27
N MET A 168 -7.74 13.68 -0.65
CA MET A 168 -6.71 13.39 0.38
C MET A 168 -7.24 12.54 1.54
N PRO A 169 -8.41 12.80 2.16
CA PRO A 169 -8.91 11.98 3.26
C PRO A 169 -9.21 10.54 2.84
N GLN A 170 -9.61 10.31 1.58
CA GLN A 170 -9.83 8.95 1.07
C GLN A 170 -8.49 8.22 0.87
N LEU A 171 -7.47 8.92 0.36
CA LEU A 171 -6.13 8.37 0.22
C LEU A 171 -5.50 8.01 1.57
N GLU A 172 -5.75 8.82 2.61
CA GLU A 172 -5.36 8.50 3.99
C GLU A 172 -6.16 7.31 4.54
N LYS A 173 -7.50 7.31 4.39
CA LYS A 173 -8.37 6.22 4.85
C LYS A 173 -7.94 4.87 4.25
N HIS A 174 -7.63 4.86 2.96
CA HIS A 174 -7.23 3.65 2.24
C HIS A 174 -5.72 3.39 2.27
N ARG A 175 -4.99 4.14 3.10
CA ARG A 175 -3.57 3.94 3.39
C ARG A 175 -2.67 4.03 2.16
N PHE A 176 -3.01 4.90 1.22
CA PHE A 176 -2.10 5.30 0.14
C PHE A 176 -1.16 6.42 0.57
N LEU A 177 -1.65 7.32 1.42
CA LEU A 177 -0.89 8.43 1.96
C LEU A 177 -0.98 8.46 3.49
N LYS A 178 0.05 9.00 4.12
CA LYS A 178 0.04 9.32 5.55
C LYS A 178 0.42 10.78 5.74
N LYS A 179 -0.48 11.56 6.33
CA LYS A 179 -0.17 12.93 6.72
C LYS A 179 0.84 12.94 7.87
N ILE A 180 1.98 13.60 7.67
CA ILE A 180 2.99 13.78 8.70
C ILE A 180 2.59 14.96 9.58
N LYS A 181 2.48 14.73 10.89
CA LYS A 181 2.11 15.78 11.84
C LYS A 181 3.29 16.74 12.03
N PRO A 182 3.05 18.06 12.01
CA PRO A 182 4.07 19.04 12.37
C PRO A 182 4.61 18.81 13.79
N PRO A 183 5.84 19.28 14.09
CA PRO A 183 6.30 19.45 15.46
C PRO A 183 5.30 20.24 16.29
N LYS A 184 5.23 19.96 17.59
CA LYS A 184 4.41 20.75 18.51
C LYS A 184 4.92 22.19 18.47
N ASP A 185 3.99 23.13 18.31
CA ASP A 185 4.21 24.59 18.28
C ASP A 185 4.53 25.22 16.91
N GLU A 186 4.44 24.47 15.81
CA GLU A 186 4.59 25.00 14.46
C GLU A 186 3.24 25.12 13.74
N LEU A 187 2.88 26.33 13.32
CA LEU A 187 1.75 26.57 12.41
C LEU A 187 2.25 26.35 10.99
N ILE A 188 1.85 25.24 10.38
CA ILE A 188 2.20 24.90 9.00
C ILE A 188 1.01 25.25 8.11
N ASP A 189 1.27 26.02 7.05
CA ASP A 189 0.29 26.30 6.00
C ASP A 189 -0.08 25.01 5.26
N GLU A 190 -1.27 24.97 4.65
CA GLU A 190 -1.73 23.74 3.99
C GLU A 190 -0.77 23.27 2.89
N GLU A 191 -0.19 24.21 2.13
CA GLU A 191 0.79 23.93 1.07
C GLU A 191 2.07 23.28 1.60
N ASP A 192 2.46 23.59 2.83
CA ASP A 192 3.62 23.02 3.49
C ASP A 192 3.31 21.71 4.25
N THR A 193 2.06 21.24 4.22
CA THR A 193 1.70 19.96 4.81
C THR A 193 2.42 18.82 4.09
N ILE A 194 3.18 18.04 4.84
CA ILE A 194 3.94 16.90 4.31
C ILE A 194 3.07 15.63 4.33
N TYR A 195 3.07 14.91 3.22
CA TYR A 195 2.52 13.57 3.09
C TYR A 195 3.64 12.57 2.77
N GLU A 196 3.51 11.38 3.34
CA GLU A 196 4.33 10.21 3.03
C GLU A 196 3.52 9.29 2.10
N ALA A 197 4.13 8.91 0.97
CA ALA A 197 3.58 7.95 0.02
C ALA A 197 3.79 6.53 0.52
N LEU A 198 2.70 5.86 0.90
CA LEU A 198 2.77 4.53 1.51
C LEU A 198 2.99 3.43 0.45
N PRO A 199 3.53 2.26 0.84
CA PRO A 199 3.90 1.20 -0.08
C PRO A 199 2.80 0.72 -1.05
N ALA A 200 1.53 0.84 -0.66
CA ALA A 200 0.40 0.52 -1.53
C ALA A 200 0.41 1.27 -2.88
N LEU A 201 1.01 2.46 -2.97
CA LEU A 201 1.09 3.20 -4.24
C LEU A 201 1.98 2.49 -5.27
N TYR A 202 3.01 1.76 -4.85
CA TYR A 202 3.86 0.99 -5.76
C TYR A 202 3.11 -0.15 -6.46
N HIS A 203 1.96 -0.60 -5.93
CA HIS A 203 1.11 -1.61 -6.58
C HIS A 203 0.37 -1.06 -7.81
N TYR A 204 0.33 0.26 -7.98
CA TYR A 204 -0.24 0.92 -9.14
C TYR A 204 0.82 1.35 -10.17
N ASN A 205 2.12 1.10 -9.90
CA ASN A 205 3.19 1.43 -10.82
C ASN A 205 3.10 0.55 -12.09
N VAL A 206 3.07 1.19 -13.25
CA VAL A 206 2.86 0.53 -14.56
C VAL A 206 3.97 -0.48 -14.88
N THR A 207 5.19 -0.26 -14.39
CA THR A 207 6.31 -1.21 -14.58
C THR A 207 6.15 -2.50 -13.77
N ARG A 208 5.40 -2.49 -12.66
CA ARG A 208 5.01 -3.72 -11.93
C ARG A 208 3.75 -4.35 -12.52
N LEU A 209 2.78 -3.56 -12.97
CA LEU A 209 1.56 -4.06 -13.62
C LEU A 209 1.81 -4.70 -15.00
N SER A 210 2.94 -4.37 -15.64
CA SER A 210 3.36 -4.96 -16.92
C SER A 210 4.25 -6.21 -16.78
N ARG A 211 4.65 -6.57 -15.55
CA ARG A 211 5.30 -7.87 -15.31
C ARG A 211 4.23 -8.96 -15.26
N PRO A 212 4.33 -10.03 -16.08
CA PRO A 212 3.43 -11.16 -15.96
C PRO A 212 3.51 -11.73 -14.54
N VAL A 213 2.35 -12.06 -13.97
CA VAL A 213 2.15 -12.50 -12.56
C VAL A 213 2.74 -13.90 -12.27
N ASP A 214 3.42 -14.49 -13.24
CA ASP A 214 4.08 -15.78 -13.08
C ASP A 214 5.59 -15.55 -12.97
N GLU A 215 6.14 -15.45 -11.75
CA GLU A 215 7.37 -16.14 -11.37
C GLU A 215 7.70 -16.01 -9.86
N PRO A 216 8.12 -17.11 -9.20
CA PRO A 216 8.35 -17.19 -7.77
C PRO A 216 9.75 -16.66 -7.39
N GLU A 217 10.05 -15.39 -7.68
CA GLU A 217 11.34 -14.77 -7.29
C GLU A 217 11.42 -14.44 -5.79
N ILE A 218 10.28 -14.32 -5.10
CA ILE A 218 10.19 -14.01 -3.66
C ILE A 218 10.86 -15.09 -2.79
N ALA A 219 10.95 -16.34 -3.28
CA ALA A 219 11.65 -17.42 -2.58
C ALA A 219 13.18 -17.34 -2.72
N ALA A 220 13.71 -16.71 -3.78
CA ALA A 220 15.15 -16.62 -4.03
C ALA A 220 15.78 -15.44 -3.29
N GLU A 221 15.11 -14.29 -3.23
CA GLU A 221 15.58 -13.11 -2.49
C GLU A 221 15.56 -13.32 -0.98
N ALA A 222 14.53 -13.98 -0.44
CA ALA A 222 14.46 -14.35 0.97
C ALA A 222 15.51 -15.42 1.34
N ALA A 223 15.93 -16.26 0.40
CA ALA A 223 16.99 -17.24 0.61
C ALA A 223 18.38 -16.59 0.62
N ALA A 224 18.62 -15.58 -0.23
CA ALA A 224 19.89 -14.86 -0.29
C ALA A 224 20.15 -14.02 0.98
N LEU A 225 19.12 -13.40 1.55
CA LEU A 225 19.21 -12.67 2.82
C LEU A 225 19.45 -13.59 4.04
N MET A 226 19.14 -14.89 3.93
CA MET A 226 19.39 -15.87 5.00
C MET A 226 20.78 -16.52 4.91
N THR A 227 21.42 -16.51 3.73
CA THR A 227 22.78 -17.05 3.57
C THR A 227 23.87 -16.10 4.06
N ASP A 228 23.62 -14.78 4.00
CA ASP A 228 24.62 -13.77 4.42
C ASP A 228 24.70 -13.63 5.96
N GLU A 229 23.67 -14.05 6.71
CA GLU A 229 23.70 -14.03 8.19
C GLU A 229 24.31 -15.31 8.81
N GLU A 230 24.50 -16.39 8.05
CA GLU A 230 25.12 -17.64 8.53
C GLU A 230 26.65 -17.71 8.30
N GLU A 231 27.24 -16.85 7.46
CA GLU A 231 28.70 -16.80 7.27
C GLU A 231 29.46 -15.92 8.28
N ASP A 232 28.75 -15.10 9.07
CA ASP A 232 29.35 -14.16 10.05
C ASP A 232 29.11 -14.52 11.53
N ALA A 233 28.70 -15.76 11.85
CA ALA A 233 28.46 -16.26 13.22
C ALA A 233 29.40 -17.39 13.68
#